data_AF-A0A917CP58-F1
#
_entry.id   AF-A0A917CP58-F1
#
_cell.length_a   1.000
_cell.length_b   1.000
_cell.length_c   1.000
_cell.angle_alpha   90.00
_cell.angle_beta   90.00
_cell.angle_gamma   90.00
#
_symmetry.space_group_name_H-M   'P 1'
#
loop_
_entity.id
_entity.type
_entity.pdbx_description
1 polymer ?
#
loop_
_entity_poly.entity_id
_entity_poly.type
_entity_poly.pdbx_seq_one_letter_code
_entity_poly.pdbx_strand_id
1 'polypeptide(L)'
;MHTERSLDEQRAEFSRNRFLAMPLAGLLVWTLLLIPGFLLPTPSAMLALFIGTGCIAYVGMGLSKLTGEDFLDKSRPKNAFQSLFFHGMGQAILVYAIVIPLAILEPRAAPMGVGILAGLMWVPMSWIIRHPIGWWHAGVRTAALCAGWFLWPDRQYVVAPLIVIACYLFTIPVLERRWRRANA
;
A
#
# COMPACT_ATOMS: atom_id res chain seq x y z
N MET A 1 2.35 32.52 22.61
CA MET A 1 1.69 32.33 21.29
C MET A 1 2.41 31.17 20.63
N HIS A 2 1.79 29.99 20.51
CA HIS A 2 2.39 28.92 19.72
C HIS A 2 2.29 29.33 18.26
N THR A 3 3.42 29.68 17.64
CA THR A 3 3.47 29.89 16.20
C THR A 3 3.14 28.56 15.54
N GLU A 4 1.98 28.46 14.88
CA GLU A 4 1.63 27.28 14.12
C GLU A 4 2.69 27.08 13.03
N ARG A 5 3.25 25.87 12.96
CA ARG A 5 4.27 25.51 11.96
C ARG A 5 3.67 25.66 10.56
N SER A 6 4.43 26.25 9.64
CA SER A 6 4.01 26.44 8.26
C SER A 6 3.75 25.10 7.55
N LEU A 7 2.94 25.12 6.49
CA LEU A 7 2.73 23.92 5.67
C LEU A 7 4.03 23.43 5.02
N ASP A 8 4.95 24.32 4.66
CA ASP A 8 6.24 23.90 4.09
C ASP A 8 7.10 23.14 5.10
N GLU A 9 7.13 23.57 6.36
CA GLU A 9 7.81 22.86 7.44
C GLU A 9 7.18 21.50 7.71
N GLN A 10 5.84 21.43 7.77
CA GLN A 10 5.11 20.17 7.97
C GLN A 10 5.34 19.21 6.80
N ARG A 11 5.35 19.69 5.55
CA ARG A 11 5.63 18.87 4.37
C ARG A 11 7.07 18.34 4.40
N ALA A 12 8.03 19.19 4.74
CA ALA A 12 9.43 18.81 4.86
C ALA A 12 9.62 17.74 5.94
N GLU A 13 8.96 17.90 7.09
CA GLU A 13 8.95 16.90 8.17
C GLU A 13 8.39 15.56 7.69
N PHE A 14 7.20 15.55 7.09
CA PHE A 14 6.61 14.32 6.56
C PHE A 14 7.54 13.67 5.53
N SER A 15 8.14 14.48 4.66
CA SER A 15 9.08 14.03 3.62
C SER A 15 10.42 13.51 4.16
N ARG A 16 10.72 13.62 5.45
CA ARG A 16 11.91 12.98 6.04
C ARG A 16 11.67 11.54 6.52
N ASN A 17 10.41 11.12 6.62
CA ASN A 17 10.08 9.75 7.00
C ASN A 17 10.65 8.73 5.99
N ARG A 18 10.85 7.50 6.45
CA ARG A 18 11.44 6.41 5.67
C ARG A 18 10.46 5.78 4.69
N PHE A 19 9.17 5.75 5.03
CA PHE A 19 8.08 5.19 4.24
C PHE A 19 8.24 3.69 3.91
N LEU A 20 8.80 2.90 4.82
CA LEU A 20 9.02 1.46 4.62
C LEU A 20 8.06 0.58 5.42
N ALA A 21 7.51 1.05 6.53
CA ALA A 21 6.63 0.25 7.37
C ALA A 21 5.44 -0.35 6.60
N MET A 22 4.69 0.48 5.87
CA MET A 22 3.54 0.03 5.09
C MET A 22 3.94 -0.82 3.87
N PRO A 23 4.96 -0.46 3.07
CA PRO A 23 5.42 -1.32 1.97
C PRO A 23 5.91 -2.69 2.42
N LEU A 24 6.64 -2.78 3.54
CA LEU A 24 7.11 -4.04 4.11
C LEU A 24 5.95 -4.88 4.62
N ALA A 25 4.95 -4.26 5.27
CA ALA A 25 3.73 -4.95 5.68
C ALA A 25 2.98 -5.53 4.46
N GLY A 26 2.86 -4.73 3.40
CA GLY A 26 2.30 -5.18 2.13
C GLY A 26 3.08 -6.36 1.56
N LEU A 27 4.39 -6.23 1.39
CA LEU A 27 5.25 -7.29 0.88
C LEU A 27 5.08 -8.60 1.67
N LEU A 28 5.08 -8.53 3.00
CA LEU A 28 4.91 -9.68 3.88
C LEU A 28 3.54 -10.34 3.65
N VAL A 29 2.46 -9.58 3.75
CA VAL A 29 1.10 -10.11 3.60
C VAL A 29 0.87 -10.69 2.20
N TRP A 30 1.26 -9.98 1.14
CA TRP A 30 1.08 -10.47 -0.23
C TRP A 30 1.93 -11.72 -0.51
N THR A 31 3.10 -11.86 0.13
CA THR A 31 3.88 -13.10 0.08
C THR A 31 3.15 -14.26 0.76
N LEU A 32 2.58 -14.02 1.95
CA LEU A 32 1.78 -15.03 2.65
C LEU A 32 0.53 -15.44 1.87
N LEU A 33 -0.08 -14.52 1.11
CA LEU A 33 -1.24 -14.79 0.26
C LEU A 33 -0.95 -15.72 -0.92
N LEU A 34 0.32 -15.96 -1.28
CA LEU A 34 0.66 -16.99 -2.27
C LEU A 34 0.28 -18.39 -1.76
N ILE A 35 0.41 -18.65 -0.46
CA ILE A 35 0.11 -19.96 0.14
C ILE A 35 -1.34 -20.38 -0.14
N PRO A 36 -2.38 -19.61 0.26
CA PRO A 36 -3.74 -19.97 -0.08
C PRO A 36 -4.01 -19.89 -1.58
N GLY A 37 -3.32 -19.02 -2.32
CA GLY A 37 -3.47 -18.95 -3.78
C GLY A 37 -3.01 -20.20 -4.53
N PHE A 38 -2.03 -20.93 -4.01
CA PHE A 38 -1.57 -22.20 -4.57
C PHE A 38 -2.33 -23.42 -4.02
N LEU A 39 -2.75 -23.38 -2.75
CA LEU A 39 -3.17 -24.57 -2.03
C LEU A 39 -4.68 -24.67 -1.80
N LEU A 40 -5.42 -23.55 -1.82
CA LEU A 40 -6.81 -23.54 -1.39
C LEU A 40 -7.79 -23.29 -2.55
N PRO A 41 -9.04 -23.79 -2.44
CA PRO A 41 -10.12 -23.42 -3.34
C PRO A 41 -10.43 -21.92 -3.32
N THR A 42 -11.01 -21.42 -4.40
CA THR A 42 -11.29 -19.98 -4.61
C THR A 42 -12.00 -19.30 -3.43
N PRO A 43 -13.07 -19.85 -2.81
CA PRO A 43 -13.73 -19.18 -1.69
C PRO A 43 -12.81 -18.95 -0.49
N SER A 44 -11.99 -19.94 -0.15
CA SER A 44 -11.04 -19.87 0.96
C SER A 44 -9.87 -18.93 0.64
N ALA A 45 -9.36 -18.96 -0.58
CA ALA A 45 -8.34 -18.02 -1.04
C ALA A 45 -8.85 -16.57 -1.07
N MET A 46 -10.11 -16.36 -1.44
CA MET A 46 -10.78 -15.06 -1.40
C MET A 46 -10.91 -14.53 0.02
N LEU A 47 -11.37 -15.37 0.95
CA LEU A 47 -11.46 -14.98 2.35
C LEU A 47 -10.07 -14.62 2.92
N ALA A 48 -9.06 -15.44 2.63
CA ALA A 48 -7.69 -15.17 3.03
C ALA A 48 -7.17 -13.84 2.47
N LEU A 49 -7.46 -13.53 1.19
CA LEU A 49 -7.14 -12.25 0.56
C LEU A 49 -7.72 -11.07 1.36
N PHE A 50 -9.03 -11.07 1.62
CA PHE A 50 -9.68 -9.96 2.32
C PHE A 50 -9.19 -9.80 3.76
N ILE A 51 -9.03 -10.91 4.49
CA ILE A 51 -8.47 -10.87 5.86
C ILE A 51 -7.04 -10.34 5.82
N GLY A 52 -6.19 -10.92 4.97
CA GLY A 52 -4.79 -10.55 4.85
C GLY A 52 -4.63 -9.07 4.52
N THR A 53 -5.29 -8.57 3.48
CA THR A 53 -5.17 -7.17 3.06
C THR A 53 -5.79 -6.20 4.05
N GLY A 54 -6.88 -6.58 4.74
CA GLY A 54 -7.43 -5.83 5.86
C GLY A 54 -6.46 -5.72 7.04
N CYS A 55 -5.61 -6.73 7.26
CA CYS A 55 -4.61 -6.74 8.31
C CYS A 55 -3.35 -5.90 8.01
N ILE A 56 -3.11 -5.47 6.76
CA ILE A 56 -1.88 -4.75 6.37
C ILE A 56 -1.66 -3.49 7.21
N ALA A 57 -2.71 -2.71 7.49
CA ALA A 57 -2.58 -1.48 8.28
C ALA A 57 -2.05 -1.77 9.70
N TYR A 58 -2.53 -2.84 10.33
CA TYR A 58 -2.11 -3.25 11.68
C TYR A 58 -0.68 -3.79 11.69
N VAL A 59 -0.32 -4.62 10.69
CA VAL A 59 1.07 -5.09 10.50
C VAL A 59 2.00 -3.89 10.27
N GLY A 60 1.58 -2.92 9.46
CA GLY A 60 2.31 -1.69 9.19
C GLY A 60 2.51 -0.83 10.44
N MET A 61 1.51 -0.71 11.31
CA MET A 61 1.67 -0.05 12.61
C MET A 61 2.72 -0.76 13.48
N GLY A 62 2.71 -2.10 13.52
CA GLY A 62 3.74 -2.87 14.22
C GLY A 62 5.15 -2.62 13.64
N LEU A 63 5.29 -2.72 12.32
CA LEU A 63 6.56 -2.48 11.63
C LEU A 63 7.04 -1.02 11.71
N SER A 64 6.13 -0.06 11.92
CA SER A 64 6.49 1.37 12.05
C SER A 64 7.43 1.61 13.24
N LYS A 65 7.29 0.83 14.31
CA LYS A 65 8.19 0.88 15.47
C LYS A 65 9.59 0.36 15.13
N LEU A 66 9.67 -0.70 14.33
CA LEU A 66 10.94 -1.32 13.92
C LEU A 66 11.68 -0.52 12.85
N THR A 67 10.96 0.26 12.06
CA THR A 67 11.51 1.09 10.98
C THR A 67 11.86 2.52 11.43
N GLY A 68 11.55 2.87 12.68
CA GLY A 68 11.78 4.21 13.25
C GLY A 68 10.77 5.27 12.80
N GLU A 69 9.66 4.86 12.19
CA GLU A 69 8.61 5.78 11.71
C GLU A 69 7.55 6.08 12.78
N ASP A 70 7.35 5.16 13.72
CA ASP A 70 6.38 5.14 14.82
C ASP A 70 5.10 5.97 14.58
N PHE A 71 4.13 5.36 13.88
CA PHE A 71 2.87 6.04 13.55
C PHE A 71 1.97 6.31 14.76
N LEU A 72 2.25 5.67 15.89
CA LEU A 72 1.44 5.78 17.11
C LEU A 72 2.07 6.70 18.14
N ASP A 73 3.20 7.33 17.81
CA ASP A 73 3.83 8.32 18.69
C ASP A 73 2.95 9.58 18.82
N LYS A 74 2.26 9.67 19.96
CA LYS A 74 1.40 10.80 20.32
C LYS A 74 2.17 12.03 20.78
N SER A 75 3.48 11.92 21.00
CA SER A 75 4.34 13.06 21.36
C SER A 75 4.65 13.95 20.16
N ARG A 76 4.58 13.40 18.94
CA ARG A 76 4.82 14.14 17.71
C ARG A 76 3.72 15.18 17.46
N PRO A 77 4.08 16.42 17.10
CA PRO A 77 3.09 17.43 16.77
C PRO A 77 2.31 17.04 15.52
N LYS A 78 0.98 17.28 15.52
CA LYS A 78 0.10 16.95 14.40
C LYS A 78 0.62 17.55 13.08
N ASN A 79 0.49 16.77 12.01
CA ASN A 79 0.99 17.13 10.68
C ASN A 79 -0.13 17.01 9.63
N ALA A 80 -0.41 18.10 8.91
CA ALA A 80 -1.46 18.17 7.90
C ALA A 80 -1.25 17.17 6.76
N PHE A 81 -0.01 16.89 6.37
CA PHE A 81 0.30 15.95 5.28
C PHE A 81 0.16 14.49 5.71
N GLN A 82 0.42 14.18 6.98
CA GLN A 82 0.08 12.87 7.53
C GLN A 82 -1.44 12.66 7.53
N SER A 83 -2.21 13.69 7.90
CA SER A 83 -3.67 13.64 7.81
C SER A 83 -4.13 13.45 6.35
N LEU A 84 -3.57 14.20 5.40
CA LEU A 84 -3.88 14.05 3.97
C LEU A 84 -3.57 12.64 3.45
N PHE A 85 -2.45 12.05 3.84
CA PHE A 85 -2.13 10.66 3.50
C PHE A 85 -3.19 9.68 4.02
N PHE A 86 -3.63 9.84 5.27
CA PHE A 86 -4.70 8.99 5.82
C PHE A 86 -6.05 9.21 5.14
N HIS A 87 -6.40 10.43 4.71
CA HIS A 87 -7.58 10.67 3.89
C HIS A 87 -7.48 9.95 2.54
N GLY A 88 -6.31 9.97 1.90
CA GLY A 88 -6.05 9.21 0.67
C GLY A 88 -6.17 7.69 0.87
N MET A 89 -5.73 7.17 2.02
CA MET A 89 -5.95 5.78 2.40
C MET A 89 -7.44 5.47 2.62
N GLY A 90 -8.17 6.36 3.30
CA GLY A 90 -9.61 6.25 3.47
C GLY A 90 -10.35 6.22 2.13
N GLN A 91 -9.99 7.12 1.20
CA GLN A 91 -10.52 7.13 -0.16
C GLN A 91 -10.27 5.79 -0.88
N ALA A 92 -9.06 5.23 -0.76
CA ALA A 92 -8.72 3.94 -1.35
C ALA A 92 -9.58 2.80 -0.76
N ILE A 93 -9.87 2.82 0.54
CA ILE A 93 -10.72 1.83 1.20
C ILE A 93 -12.16 1.89 0.68
N LEU A 94 -12.69 3.06 0.33
CA LEU A 94 -14.05 3.17 -0.24
C LEU A 94 -14.24 2.34 -1.52
N VAL A 95 -13.16 2.05 -2.25
CA VAL A 95 -13.18 1.19 -3.45
C VAL A 95 -13.60 -0.25 -3.12
N TYR A 96 -13.50 -0.70 -1.87
CA TYR A 96 -14.08 -1.99 -1.45
C TYR A 96 -15.59 -2.07 -1.69
N ALA A 97 -16.31 -0.94 -1.67
CA ALA A 97 -17.74 -0.92 -2.00
C ALA A 97 -18.03 -1.34 -3.46
N ILE A 98 -17.03 -1.28 -4.35
CA ILE A 98 -17.09 -1.78 -5.72
C ILE A 98 -16.52 -3.21 -5.78
N VAL A 99 -15.38 -3.44 -5.14
CA VAL A 99 -14.65 -4.70 -5.24
C VAL A 99 -15.39 -5.87 -4.59
N ILE A 100 -16.07 -5.66 -3.46
CA ILE A 100 -16.79 -6.73 -2.77
C ILE A 100 -17.97 -7.25 -3.61
N PRO A 101 -18.90 -6.41 -4.13
CA PRO A 101 -19.94 -6.88 -5.03
C PRO A 101 -19.39 -7.55 -6.28
N LEU A 102 -18.34 -6.99 -6.89
CA LEU A 102 -17.70 -7.60 -8.04
C LEU A 102 -17.13 -8.98 -7.71
N ALA A 103 -16.50 -9.15 -6.56
CA ALA A 103 -15.94 -10.42 -6.11
C ALA A 103 -17.02 -11.47 -5.79
N ILE A 104 -18.23 -11.06 -5.40
CA ILE A 104 -19.36 -11.98 -5.22
C ILE A 104 -19.82 -12.54 -6.58
N LEU A 105 -19.85 -11.69 -7.61
CA LEU A 105 -20.29 -12.07 -8.97
C LEU A 105 -19.19 -12.80 -9.75
N GLU A 106 -17.94 -12.36 -9.62
CA GLU A 106 -16.76 -12.91 -10.27
C GLU A 106 -15.60 -12.99 -9.26
N PRO A 107 -15.53 -14.08 -8.46
CA PRO A 107 -14.52 -14.24 -7.41
C PRO A 107 -13.08 -14.15 -7.90
N ARG A 108 -12.79 -14.45 -9.17
CA ARG A 108 -11.44 -14.34 -9.70
C ARG A 108 -10.97 -12.88 -9.80
N ALA A 109 -11.89 -11.92 -9.87
CA ALA A 109 -11.55 -10.50 -9.98
C ALA A 109 -11.09 -9.86 -8.66
N ALA A 110 -11.32 -10.54 -7.52
CA ALA A 110 -11.01 -10.01 -6.19
C ALA A 110 -9.53 -9.62 -6.02
N PRO A 111 -8.53 -10.46 -6.39
CA PRO A 111 -7.11 -10.12 -6.25
C PRO A 111 -6.71 -8.88 -7.06
N MET A 112 -7.25 -8.72 -8.28
CA MET A 112 -7.03 -7.53 -9.10
C MET A 112 -7.61 -6.28 -8.43
N GLY A 113 -8.88 -6.31 -8.04
CA GLY A 113 -9.56 -5.16 -7.42
C GLY A 113 -8.90 -4.71 -6.12
N VAL A 114 -8.62 -5.66 -5.22
CA VAL A 114 -7.91 -5.41 -3.95
C VAL A 114 -6.47 -4.96 -4.21
N GLY A 115 -5.81 -5.54 -5.22
CA GLY A 115 -4.48 -5.15 -5.64
C GLY A 115 -4.42 -3.69 -6.10
N ILE A 116 -5.39 -3.24 -6.92
CA ILE A 116 -5.44 -1.87 -7.43
C ILE A 116 -5.74 -0.87 -6.30
N LEU A 117 -6.79 -1.12 -5.51
CA LEU A 117 -7.19 -0.17 -4.46
C LEU A 117 -6.07 0.07 -3.46
N ALA A 118 -5.35 -0.97 -3.04
CA ALA A 118 -4.24 -0.85 -2.09
C ALA A 118 -3.04 -0.05 -2.65
N GLY A 119 -2.99 0.15 -3.97
CA GLY A 119 -2.00 1.00 -4.64
C GLY A 119 -2.39 2.48 -4.70
N LEU A 120 -3.65 2.85 -4.52
CA LEU A 120 -4.12 4.22 -4.81
C LEU A 120 -3.55 5.28 -3.85
N MET A 121 -3.37 4.93 -2.58
CA MET A 121 -2.79 5.85 -1.57
C MET A 121 -1.35 6.28 -1.88
N TRP A 122 -0.67 5.60 -2.80
CA TRP A 122 0.68 5.98 -3.24
C TRP A 122 0.68 7.28 -4.03
N VAL A 123 -0.41 7.62 -4.73
CA VAL A 123 -0.53 8.82 -5.55
C VAL A 123 -0.41 10.10 -4.70
N PRO A 124 -1.25 10.34 -3.68
CA PRO A 124 -1.09 11.52 -2.83
C PRO A 124 0.24 11.52 -2.10
N MET A 125 0.73 10.35 -1.65
CA MET A 125 2.06 10.24 -1.03
C MET A 125 3.17 10.78 -1.95
N SER A 126 3.17 10.35 -3.22
CA SER A 126 4.13 10.79 -4.27
C SER A 126 4.18 12.30 -4.41
N TRP A 127 3.00 12.94 -4.41
CA TRP A 127 2.87 14.38 -4.51
C TRP A 127 3.44 15.10 -3.29
N ILE A 128 3.11 14.64 -2.08
CA ILE A 128 3.57 15.24 -0.82
C ILE A 128 5.11 15.25 -0.76
N ILE A 129 5.73 14.09 -1.04
CA ILE A 129 7.19 13.91 -0.95
C ILE A 129 7.95 14.45 -2.17
N ARG A 130 7.25 14.97 -3.19
CA ARG A 130 7.82 15.43 -4.47
C ARG A 130 8.77 14.41 -5.12
N HIS A 131 8.34 13.15 -5.17
CA HIS A 131 9.12 12.07 -5.78
C HIS A 131 8.17 11.19 -6.59
N PRO A 132 8.49 10.81 -7.85
CA PRO A 132 7.55 10.16 -8.76
C PRO A 132 7.23 8.69 -8.43
N ILE A 133 7.91 8.12 -7.42
CA ILE A 133 7.81 6.69 -7.10
C ILE A 133 6.38 6.21 -6.79
N GLY A 134 5.54 7.05 -6.19
CA GLY A 134 4.17 6.66 -5.88
C GLY A 134 3.27 6.62 -7.11
N TRP A 135 3.44 7.56 -8.04
CA TRP A 135 2.81 7.48 -9.36
C TRP A 135 3.27 6.25 -10.14
N TRP A 136 4.58 5.97 -10.15
CA TRP A 136 5.12 4.77 -10.78
C TRP A 136 4.52 3.51 -10.13
N HIS A 137 4.54 3.41 -8.80
CA HIS A 137 4.03 2.23 -8.09
C HIS A 137 2.55 2.02 -8.36
N ALA A 138 1.72 3.06 -8.22
CA ALA A 138 0.28 2.95 -8.48
C ALA A 138 -0.02 2.62 -9.95
N GLY A 139 0.65 3.30 -10.89
CA GLY A 139 0.42 3.15 -12.33
C GLY A 139 0.85 1.78 -12.86
N VAL A 140 2.10 1.37 -12.60
CA VAL A 140 2.64 0.08 -13.03
C VAL A 140 1.86 -1.06 -12.38
N ARG A 141 1.58 -0.98 -11.08
CA ARG A 141 0.79 -2.00 -10.38
C ARG A 141 -0.60 -2.14 -11.00
N THR A 142 -1.29 -1.03 -11.26
CA THR A 142 -2.63 -1.06 -11.87
C THR A 142 -2.58 -1.68 -13.27
N ALA A 143 -1.68 -1.21 -14.13
CA ALA A 143 -1.53 -1.72 -15.48
C ALA A 143 -1.17 -3.22 -15.49
N ALA A 144 -0.23 -3.64 -14.63
CA ALA A 144 0.20 -5.03 -14.53
C ALA A 144 -0.92 -5.94 -13.98
N LEU A 145 -1.71 -5.48 -13.01
CA LEU A 145 -2.85 -6.25 -12.49
C LEU A 145 -3.95 -6.39 -13.55
N CYS A 146 -4.27 -5.33 -14.28
CA CYS A 146 -5.18 -5.40 -15.43
C CYS A 146 -4.67 -6.37 -16.50
N ALA A 147 -3.39 -6.26 -16.89
CA ALA A 147 -2.79 -7.18 -17.85
C ALA A 147 -2.82 -8.63 -17.34
N GLY A 148 -2.48 -8.83 -16.06
CA GLY A 148 -2.52 -10.13 -15.41
C GLY A 148 -3.92 -10.75 -15.43
N TRP A 149 -4.97 -9.96 -15.23
CA TRP A 149 -6.37 -10.38 -15.36
C TRP A 149 -6.69 -10.92 -16.75
N PHE A 150 -6.33 -10.18 -17.80
CA PHE A 150 -6.62 -10.60 -19.17
C PHE A 150 -5.76 -11.76 -19.66
N LEU A 151 -4.50 -11.86 -19.19
CA LEU A 151 -3.56 -12.90 -19.63
C LEU A 151 -3.71 -14.21 -18.84
N TRP A 152 -4.07 -14.15 -17.55
CA TRP A 152 -4.16 -15.32 -16.67
C TRP A 152 -5.37 -15.27 -15.74
N PRO A 153 -6.61 -15.21 -16.27
CA PRO A 153 -7.83 -15.03 -15.46
C PRO A 153 -8.04 -16.15 -14.42
N ASP A 154 -7.60 -17.38 -14.71
CA ASP A 154 -7.81 -18.52 -13.79
C ASP A 154 -6.75 -18.64 -12.69
N ARG A 155 -5.71 -17.79 -12.71
CA ARG A 155 -4.59 -17.85 -11.76
C ARG A 155 -4.41 -16.57 -10.94
N GLN A 156 -5.46 -15.75 -10.83
CA GLN A 156 -5.38 -14.42 -10.20
C GLN A 156 -4.91 -14.44 -8.75
N TYR A 157 -5.26 -15.47 -7.99
CA TYR A 157 -4.83 -15.63 -6.60
C TYR A 157 -3.33 -15.92 -6.45
N VAL A 158 -2.62 -16.15 -7.55
CA VAL A 158 -1.15 -16.29 -7.60
C VAL A 158 -0.54 -15.10 -8.35
N VAL A 159 -1.06 -14.80 -9.54
CA VAL A 159 -0.51 -13.78 -10.44
C VAL A 159 -0.59 -12.38 -9.83
N ALA A 160 -1.73 -12.00 -9.23
CA ALA A 160 -1.86 -10.67 -8.63
C ALA A 160 -0.93 -10.47 -7.43
N PRO A 161 -0.83 -11.40 -6.45
CA PRO A 161 0.19 -11.30 -5.41
C PRO A 161 1.62 -11.18 -5.94
N LEU A 162 2.02 -11.97 -6.95
CA LEU A 162 3.35 -11.87 -7.55
C LEU A 162 3.62 -10.49 -8.16
N ILE A 163 2.65 -9.91 -8.86
CA ILE A 163 2.74 -8.56 -9.40
C ILE A 163 2.94 -7.53 -8.28
N VAL A 164 2.14 -7.64 -7.21
CA VAL A 164 2.23 -6.72 -6.07
C VAL A 164 3.59 -6.83 -5.36
N ILE A 165 4.06 -8.06 -5.14
CA ILE A 165 5.39 -8.35 -4.58
C ILE A 165 6.48 -7.71 -5.44
N ALA A 166 6.45 -7.90 -6.76
CA ALA A 166 7.42 -7.31 -7.68
C ALA A 166 7.43 -5.78 -7.61
N CYS A 167 6.26 -5.15 -7.52
CA CYS A 167 6.15 -3.69 -7.33
C CYS A 167 6.82 -3.25 -6.02
N TYR A 168 6.60 -3.97 -4.92
CA TYR A 168 7.25 -3.66 -3.64
C TYR A 168 8.76 -3.87 -3.67
N LEU A 169 9.24 -4.97 -4.26
CA LEU A 169 10.67 -5.26 -4.40
C LEU A 169 11.41 -4.18 -5.18
N PHE A 170 10.75 -3.51 -6.13
CA PHE A 170 11.30 -2.33 -6.79
C PHE A 170 11.20 -1.07 -5.92
N THR A 171 10.03 -0.80 -5.33
CA THR A 171 9.76 0.47 -4.66
C THR A 171 10.49 0.65 -3.33
N ILE A 172 10.65 -0.42 -2.55
CA ILE A 172 11.31 -0.37 -1.23
C ILE A 172 12.76 0.12 -1.35
N PRO A 173 13.63 -0.44 -2.22
CA PRO A 173 14.98 0.07 -2.41
C PRO A 173 15.03 1.53 -2.88
N VAL A 174 14.08 1.98 -3.69
CA VAL A 174 14.02 3.38 -4.16
C VAL A 174 13.71 4.32 -3.01
N LEU A 175 12.73 3.97 -2.16
CA LEU A 175 12.39 4.75 -0.97
C LEU A 175 13.54 4.80 0.04
N GLU A 176 14.22 3.68 0.27
CA GLU A 176 15.40 3.62 1.13
C GLU A 176 16.52 4.53 0.62
N ARG A 177 16.82 4.50 -0.68
CA ARG A 177 17.84 5.39 -1.29
C ARG A 177 17.45 6.85 -1.17
N ARG A 178 16.17 7.19 -1.38
CA ARG A 178 15.65 8.55 -1.20
C ARG A 178 15.84 9.01 0.25
N TRP A 179 15.44 8.18 1.22
CA TRP A 179 15.55 8.50 2.63
C TRP A 179 17.01 8.76 3.05
N ARG A 180 17.94 7.90 2.60
CA ARG A 180 19.38 8.09 2.86
C ARG A 180 19.90 9.39 2.27
N ARG A 181 19.52 9.74 1.03
CA ARG A 181 19.95 11.01 0.41
C ARG A 181 19.39 12.26 1.09
N ALA A 182 18.20 12.16 1.70
CA ALA A 182 17.54 13.27 2.36
C ALA A 182 17.97 13.47 3.82
N ASN A 183 18.64 12.48 4.43
CA ASN A 183 19.04 12.47 5.84
C ASN A 183 20.53 12.11 6.07
N ALA A 184 21.33 12.06 5.00
CA ALA A 184 22.79 12.01 5.07
C ALA A 184 23.34 13.44 5.04
#